data_AF-A0A8H8MZC5-F1
#
_entry.id   AF-A0A8H8MZC5-F1
#
_cell.length_a   1.000
_cell.length_b   1.000
_cell.length_c   1.000
_cell.angle_alpha   90.00
_cell.angle_beta   90.00
_cell.angle_gamma   90.00
#
_symmetry.space_group_name_H-M   'P 1'
#
loop_
_entity.id
_entity.type
_entity.pdbx_description
1 polymer ?
#
loop_
_entity_poly.entity_id
_entity_poly.type
_entity_poly.pdbx_seq_one_letter_code
_entity_poly.pdbx_strand_id
1 'polypeptide(L)'
;MESKPKLEDLSKEDLIARIYALEALVPSSRRRSQLDQPKPFPFDRHPTRKIALKFSYAGWAYNGLAAQAQPTPLPTVEQVLFDALVNARLVDPAGGMDGCGWSRCGRTDRGVSAAGQVVSLRVRSALGSVAPSKPECAPQPEQEAEADDLELDADLPVGLSPALRLRPLLFNRPKSLN
;
A
#
# COMPACT_ATOMS: atom_id res chain seq x y z
N MET A 1 -39.30 -29.50 -36.95
CA MET A 1 -38.13 -28.68 -36.57
C MET A 1 -38.38 -27.30 -37.14
N GLU A 2 -38.87 -26.36 -36.34
CA GLU A 2 -39.25 -25.04 -36.81
C GLU A 2 -38.00 -24.18 -37.01
N SER A 3 -37.73 -23.78 -38.26
CA SER A 3 -36.61 -22.91 -38.60
C SER A 3 -36.89 -21.51 -38.07
N LYS A 4 -36.04 -21.01 -37.16
CA LYS A 4 -36.17 -19.65 -36.65
C LYS A 4 -36.04 -18.66 -37.83
N PRO A 5 -36.93 -17.65 -37.93
CA PRO A 5 -36.82 -16.63 -38.97
C PRO A 5 -35.49 -15.89 -38.85
N LYS A 6 -34.96 -15.42 -39.99
CA LYS A 6 -33.74 -14.61 -40.02
C LYS A 6 -34.03 -13.26 -39.35
N LEU A 7 -33.05 -12.75 -38.61
CA LEU A 7 -33.16 -11.53 -37.80
C LEU A 7 -33.38 -10.26 -38.65
N GLU A 8 -33.02 -10.31 -39.93
CA GLU A 8 -33.09 -9.19 -40.88
C GLU A 8 -34.52 -8.88 -41.37
N ASP A 9 -35.43 -9.85 -41.30
CA ASP A 9 -36.80 -9.74 -41.79
C ASP A 9 -37.81 -9.32 -40.69
N LEU A 10 -37.35 -9.16 -39.44
CA LEU A 10 -38.21 -8.76 -38.32
C LEU A 10 -38.39 -7.24 -38.26
N SER A 11 -39.61 -6.83 -37.91
CA SER A 11 -39.88 -5.42 -37.60
C SER A 11 -39.08 -4.97 -36.37
N LYS A 12 -38.89 -3.66 -36.25
CA LYS A 12 -38.17 -3.05 -35.13
C LYS A 12 -38.80 -3.44 -33.79
N GLU A 13 -40.12 -3.48 -33.75
CA GLU A 13 -40.92 -3.80 -32.57
C GLU A 13 -40.73 -5.25 -32.15
N ASP A 14 -40.72 -6.17 -33.11
CA ASP A 14 -40.52 -7.60 -32.86
C ASP A 14 -39.10 -7.91 -32.37
N LEU A 15 -38.10 -7.21 -32.90
CA LEU A 15 -36.72 -7.31 -32.44
C LEU A 15 -36.59 -6.84 -30.98
N ILE A 16 -37.24 -5.74 -30.60
CA ILE A 16 -37.24 -5.24 -29.22
C ILE A 16 -37.91 -6.25 -28.28
N ALA A 17 -39.07 -6.79 -28.64
CA ALA A 17 -39.75 -7.81 -27.86
C ALA A 17 -38.89 -9.08 -27.69
N ARG A 18 -38.16 -9.47 -28.74
CA ARG A 18 -37.25 -10.61 -28.70
C ARG A 18 -36.03 -10.36 -27.80
N ILE A 19 -35.48 -9.15 -27.81
CA ILE A 19 -34.37 -8.76 -26.92
C ILE A 19 -34.82 -8.85 -25.46
N TYR A 20 -35.98 -8.30 -25.10
CA TYR A 20 -36.49 -8.40 -23.73
C TYR A 20 -36.73 -9.85 -23.30
N ALA A 21 -37.26 -10.69 -24.19
CA ALA A 21 -37.43 -12.12 -23.92
C ALA A 21 -36.09 -12.83 -23.70
N LEU A 22 -35.06 -12.48 -24.47
CA LEU A 22 -33.71 -13.04 -24.31
C LEU A 22 -33.04 -12.54 -23.03
N GLU A 23 -33.15 -11.26 -22.70
CA GLU A 23 -32.62 -10.68 -21.46
C GLU A 23 -33.22 -11.33 -20.21
N ALA A 24 -34.51 -11.67 -20.25
CA ALA A 24 -35.18 -12.41 -19.17
C ALA A 24 -34.69 -13.87 -19.04
N LEU A 25 -34.28 -14.49 -20.15
CA LEU A 25 -33.81 -15.88 -20.20
C LEU A 25 -32.32 -16.02 -19.90
N VAL A 26 -31.54 -14.94 -19.91
CA VAL A 26 -30.15 -14.98 -19.44
C VAL A 26 -30.20 -15.06 -17.91
N PRO A 27 -30.00 -16.24 -17.28
CA PRO A 27 -29.80 -16.27 -15.85
C PRO A 27 -28.62 -15.34 -15.58
N SER A 28 -28.74 -14.54 -14.53
CA SER A 28 -27.67 -13.67 -14.04
C SER A 28 -26.54 -14.53 -13.46
N SER A 29 -25.98 -15.43 -14.27
CA SER A 29 -24.89 -16.36 -13.97
C SER A 29 -23.55 -15.63 -13.81
N ARG A 30 -23.53 -14.32 -14.07
CA ARG A 30 -22.48 -13.39 -13.65
C ARG A 30 -22.88 -12.50 -12.46
N ARG A 31 -23.95 -12.80 -11.73
CA ARG A 31 -24.01 -12.39 -10.32
C ARG A 31 -23.00 -13.28 -9.61
N ARG A 32 -21.74 -12.83 -9.58
CA ARG A 32 -20.78 -13.24 -8.55
C ARG A 32 -21.58 -13.30 -7.26
N SER A 33 -21.69 -14.51 -6.73
CA SER A 33 -22.49 -14.86 -5.58
C SER A 33 -22.44 -13.77 -4.52
N GLN A 34 -23.60 -13.17 -4.22
CA GLN A 34 -23.82 -12.28 -3.07
C GLN A 34 -23.69 -13.02 -1.72
N LEU A 35 -22.93 -14.13 -1.68
CA LEU A 35 -22.83 -15.07 -0.56
C LEU A 35 -21.42 -15.26 -0.03
N ASP A 36 -20.42 -14.57 -0.57
CA ASP A 36 -19.08 -14.57 0.02
C ASP A 36 -18.76 -13.15 0.47
N GLN A 37 -19.49 -12.68 1.49
CA GLN A 37 -18.98 -11.58 2.28
C GLN A 37 -17.64 -12.07 2.86
N PRO A 38 -16.51 -11.42 2.54
CA PRO A 38 -15.22 -11.91 3.00
C PRO A 38 -15.26 -11.96 4.52
N LYS A 39 -15.08 -13.17 5.07
CA LYS A 39 -15.04 -13.38 6.52
C LYS A 39 -14.04 -12.38 7.12
N PRO A 40 -14.41 -11.68 8.21
CA PRO A 40 -13.54 -10.70 8.82
C PRO A 40 -12.22 -11.38 9.21
N PHE A 41 -11.11 -10.80 8.76
CA PHE A 41 -9.80 -11.33 9.05
C PHE A 41 -9.45 -11.05 10.51
N PRO A 42 -9.16 -12.08 11.34
CA PRO A 42 -8.86 -11.86 12.76
C PRO A 42 -7.44 -11.29 12.94
N PHE A 43 -7.32 -9.98 13.10
CA PHE A 43 -6.01 -9.31 13.29
C PHE A 43 -5.32 -9.70 14.61
N ASP A 44 -6.09 -9.97 15.66
CA ASP A 44 -5.58 -10.29 17.02
C ASP A 44 -4.73 -11.56 17.08
N ARG A 45 -4.93 -12.49 16.15
CA ARG A 45 -4.23 -13.78 16.13
C ARG A 45 -2.81 -13.71 15.60
N HIS A 46 -2.39 -12.55 15.10
CA HIS A 46 -1.10 -12.41 14.46
C HIS A 46 -0.20 -11.42 15.20
N PRO A 47 1.10 -11.74 15.36
CA PRO A 47 2.02 -10.83 16.01
C PRO A 47 2.25 -9.58 15.15
N THR A 48 2.43 -8.44 15.81
CA THR A 48 2.73 -7.16 15.18
C THR A 48 4.15 -6.71 15.49
N ARG A 49 4.77 -5.98 14.56
CA ARG A 49 6.13 -5.44 14.67
C ARG A 49 6.16 -4.00 14.20
N LYS A 50 6.87 -3.14 14.92
CA LYS A 50 7.17 -1.78 14.48
C LYS A 50 8.23 -1.83 13.38
N ILE A 51 7.94 -1.22 12.24
CA ILE A 51 8.84 -1.15 11.08
C ILE A 51 8.97 0.29 10.60
N ALA A 52 10.02 0.54 9.81
CA ALA A 52 10.17 1.75 9.02
C ALA A 52 10.16 1.37 7.53
N LEU A 53 9.32 2.04 6.74
CA LEU A 53 9.21 1.84 5.29
C LEU A 53 9.82 3.05 4.59
N LYS A 54 10.85 2.81 3.77
CA LYS A 54 11.40 3.80 2.86
C LYS A 54 10.76 3.63 1.48
N PHE A 55 10.24 4.70 0.91
CA PHE A 55 9.56 4.67 -0.38
C PHE A 55 9.79 5.95 -1.18
N SER A 56 9.37 5.90 -2.44
CA SER A 56 9.43 7.01 -3.39
C SER A 56 8.08 7.16 -4.08
N TYR A 57 7.75 8.39 -4.49
CA TYR A 57 6.53 8.67 -5.23
C TYR A 57 6.69 9.92 -6.11
N ALA A 58 5.92 9.96 -7.20
CA ALA A 58 5.81 11.11 -8.08
C ALA A 58 4.62 11.97 -7.62
N GLY A 59 4.86 13.22 -7.24
CA GLY A 59 3.89 14.08 -6.55
C GLY A 59 2.79 14.69 -7.41
N TRP A 60 2.94 14.67 -8.74
CA TRP A 60 2.05 15.39 -9.67
C TRP A 60 0.58 14.97 -9.58
N ALA A 61 0.31 13.71 -9.22
CA ALA A 61 -1.03 13.15 -9.11
C ALA A 61 -1.63 13.21 -7.69
N TYR A 62 -0.94 13.83 -6.72
CA TYR A 62 -1.32 13.78 -5.31
C TYR A 62 -1.44 15.16 -4.67
N ASN A 63 -2.31 15.28 -3.66
CA ASN A 63 -2.49 16.50 -2.87
C ASN A 63 -1.45 16.66 -1.74
N GLY A 64 -0.23 16.16 -1.96
CA GLY A 64 0.85 16.10 -0.98
C GLY A 64 0.92 14.77 -0.23
N LEU A 65 1.86 14.68 0.71
CA LEU A 65 2.07 13.46 1.48
C LEU A 65 0.99 13.27 2.56
N ALA A 66 0.80 14.29 3.39
CA ALA A 66 0.04 14.17 4.63
C ALA A 66 -1.45 13.93 4.36
N ALA A 67 -2.01 12.91 5.02
CA ALA A 67 -3.45 12.68 5.02
C ALA A 67 -4.20 13.88 5.63
N GLN A 68 -5.26 14.29 4.95
CA GLN A 68 -6.15 15.37 5.38
C GLN A 68 -7.48 14.75 5.82
N ALA A 69 -8.12 15.34 6.84
CA ALA A 69 -9.42 14.88 7.31
C ALA A 69 -10.56 15.32 6.37
N GLN A 70 -10.38 16.45 5.69
CA GLN A 70 -11.32 16.98 4.73
C GLN A 70 -11.16 16.27 3.38
N PRO A 71 -12.26 16.10 2.61
CA PRO A 71 -12.21 15.55 1.27
C PRO A 71 -11.38 16.45 0.36
N THR A 72 -10.32 15.91 -0.20
CA THR A 72 -9.43 16.61 -1.14
C THR A 72 -9.77 16.24 -2.59
N PRO A 73 -9.53 17.14 -3.57
CA PRO A 73 -9.78 16.85 -4.98
C PRO A 73 -8.93 15.70 -5.55
N LEU A 74 -7.71 15.54 -5.02
CA LEU A 74 -6.79 14.46 -5.36
C LEU A 74 -6.47 13.66 -4.10
N PRO A 75 -6.18 12.35 -4.21
CA PRO A 75 -5.79 11.55 -3.06
C PRO A 75 -4.45 12.03 -2.50
N THR A 76 -4.22 11.81 -1.20
CA THR A 76 -2.90 12.01 -0.60
C THR A 76 -2.11 10.71 -0.65
N VAL A 77 -0.78 10.84 -0.60
CA VAL A 77 0.09 9.66 -0.67
C VAL A 77 -0.09 8.76 0.55
N GLU A 78 -0.27 9.32 1.75
CA GLU A 78 -0.51 8.54 2.96
C GLU A 78 -1.81 7.75 2.90
N GLN A 79 -2.90 8.33 2.37
CA GLN A 79 -4.17 7.61 2.21
C GLN A 79 -4.00 6.40 1.30
N VAL A 80 -3.40 6.60 0.12
CA VAL A 80 -3.17 5.51 -0.85
C VAL A 80 -2.26 4.43 -0.28
N LEU A 81 -1.22 4.82 0.47
CA LEU A 81 -0.31 3.88 1.11
C LEU A 81 -1.02 3.10 2.23
N PHE A 82 -1.84 3.76 3.05
CA PHE A 82 -2.61 3.11 4.11
C PHE A 82 -3.63 2.13 3.53
N ASP A 83 -4.37 2.54 2.51
CA ASP A 83 -5.35 1.69 1.82
C ASP A 83 -4.67 0.44 1.21
N ALA A 84 -3.48 0.60 0.62
CA ALA A 84 -2.69 -0.53 0.12
C ALA A 84 -2.29 -1.51 1.24
N LEU A 85 -1.93 -1.01 2.43
CA LEU A 85 -1.58 -1.84 3.59
C LEU A 85 -2.80 -2.56 4.19
N VAL A 86 -3.95 -1.90 4.22
CA VAL A 86 -5.24 -2.49 4.62
C VAL A 86 -5.64 -3.60 3.64
N ASN A 87 -5.52 -3.34 2.33
CA ASN A 87 -5.79 -4.33 1.27
C ASN A 87 -4.85 -5.54 1.37
N ALA A 88 -3.59 -5.33 1.74
CA ALA A 88 -2.63 -6.39 2.05
C ALA A 88 -2.89 -7.10 3.40
N ARG A 89 -3.91 -6.67 4.15
CA ARG A 89 -4.26 -7.12 5.51
C ARG A 89 -3.13 -6.92 6.52
N LEU A 90 -2.20 -5.99 6.30
CA LEU A 90 -1.07 -5.77 7.20
C LEU A 90 -1.43 -4.91 8.40
N VAL A 91 -2.44 -4.05 8.23
CA VAL A 91 -2.96 -3.12 9.24
C VAL A 91 -4.46 -3.35 9.37
N ASP A 92 -4.98 -3.18 10.59
CA ASP A 92 -6.41 -3.26 10.87
C ASP A 92 -7.12 -1.96 10.41
N PRO A 93 -8.13 -2.04 9.53
CA PRO A 93 -8.91 -0.87 9.14
C PRO A 93 -9.67 -0.23 10.31
N ALA A 94 -10.06 -0.98 11.35
CA ALA A 94 -10.85 -0.44 12.46
C ALA A 94 -10.04 0.55 13.33
N GLY A 95 -8.74 0.33 13.48
CA GLY A 95 -7.84 1.19 14.25
C GLY A 95 -7.35 2.43 13.50
N GLY A 96 -7.59 2.53 12.18
CA GLY A 96 -7.11 3.64 11.37
C GLY A 96 -5.58 3.82 11.40
N MET A 97 -5.12 5.03 11.05
CA MET A 97 -3.69 5.37 11.09
C MET A 97 -3.14 5.42 12.53
N ASP A 98 -3.94 5.88 13.50
CA ASP A 98 -3.50 6.00 14.90
C ASP A 98 -3.29 4.63 15.56
N GLY A 99 -4.14 3.64 15.25
CA GLY A 99 -4.03 2.28 15.79
C GLY A 99 -2.76 1.54 15.38
N CYS A 100 -2.18 1.86 14.21
CA CYS A 100 -0.88 1.32 13.81
C CYS A 100 0.31 2.15 14.29
N GLY A 101 0.08 3.26 15.01
CA GLY A 101 1.12 4.18 15.44
C GLY A 101 1.84 4.81 14.25
N TRP A 102 1.09 5.27 13.25
CA TRP A 102 1.62 5.90 12.04
C TRP A 102 2.43 7.15 12.37
N SER A 103 3.62 7.27 11.79
CA SER A 103 4.45 8.47 11.89
C SER A 103 5.24 8.70 10.61
N ARG A 104 5.39 9.96 10.22
CA ARG A 104 6.03 10.41 8.98
C ARG A 104 7.32 11.15 9.30
N CYS A 105 8.37 10.97 8.50
CA CYS A 105 9.65 11.63 8.71
C CYS A 105 9.66 13.10 8.24
N GLY A 106 8.82 13.48 7.28
CA GLY A 106 8.71 14.86 6.81
C GLY A 106 7.48 15.08 5.92
N ARG A 107 6.90 16.27 5.97
CA ARG A 107 5.77 16.65 5.10
C ARG A 107 6.28 17.01 3.70
N THR A 108 5.43 16.83 2.70
CA THR A 108 5.64 17.43 1.38
C THR A 108 4.35 18.09 0.92
N ASP A 109 4.50 19.18 0.16
CA ASP A 109 3.38 19.89 -0.43
C ASP A 109 2.83 19.18 -1.66
N ARG A 110 1.70 19.70 -2.16
CA ARG A 110 1.05 19.23 -3.38
C ARG A 110 2.01 19.34 -4.57
N GLY A 111 2.05 18.30 -5.41
CA GLY A 111 2.90 18.26 -6.60
C GLY A 111 4.37 17.90 -6.35
N VAL A 112 4.83 17.88 -5.09
CA VAL A 112 6.22 17.56 -4.75
C VAL A 112 6.48 16.06 -4.83
N SER A 113 7.52 15.67 -5.57
CA SER A 113 7.98 14.29 -5.65
C SER A 113 9.08 14.02 -4.60
N ALA A 114 9.16 12.78 -4.12
CA ALA A 114 10.19 12.38 -3.15
C ALA A 114 10.75 11.00 -3.47
N ALA A 115 12.07 10.82 -3.31
CA ALA A 115 12.77 9.57 -3.58
C ALA A 115 13.17 8.79 -2.31
N GLY A 116 13.08 9.41 -1.13
CA GLY A 116 13.59 8.87 0.12
C GLY A 116 12.70 9.12 1.32
N GLN A 117 11.39 9.22 1.12
CA GLN A 117 10.46 9.39 2.22
C GLN A 117 10.47 8.15 3.13
N VAL A 118 10.32 8.35 4.43
CA VAL A 118 10.28 7.28 5.42
C VAL A 118 9.05 7.45 6.31
N VAL A 119 8.31 6.36 6.51
CA VAL A 119 7.22 6.27 7.49
C VAL A 119 7.47 5.14 8.47
N SER A 120 7.02 5.30 9.71
CA SER A 120 7.07 4.26 10.74
C SER A 120 5.67 3.84 11.17
N LEU A 121 5.45 2.54 11.29
CA LEU A 121 4.14 1.96 11.62
C LEU A 121 4.30 0.54 12.19
N ARG A 122 3.27 0.05 12.88
CA ARG A 122 3.17 -1.34 13.34
C ARG A 122 2.40 -2.14 12.31
N VAL A 123 3.00 -3.22 11.82
CA VAL A 123 2.37 -4.13 10.85
C VAL A 123 2.40 -5.56 11.35
N ARG A 124 1.52 -6.39 10.81
CA ARG A 124 1.58 -7.85 11.00
C ARG A 124 2.91 -8.41 10.50
N SER A 125 3.51 -9.31 11.28
CA SER A 125 4.74 -10.02 10.89
C SER A 125 4.54 -11.53 11.03
N ALA A 126 5.18 -12.31 10.15
CA ALA A 126 5.27 -13.77 10.30
C ALA A 126 6.52 -14.20 11.09
N LEU A 127 7.44 -13.27 11.34
CA LEU A 127 8.59 -13.51 12.20
C LEU A 127 8.08 -13.60 13.64
N GLY A 128 8.45 -14.66 14.36
CA GLY A 128 8.07 -14.88 15.76
C GLY A 128 8.29 -13.64 16.63
N SER A 129 7.59 -13.57 17.76
CA SER A 129 7.68 -12.43 18.69
C SER A 129 9.14 -12.17 19.04
N VAL A 130 9.72 -11.11 18.48
CA VAL A 130 10.97 -10.58 18.99
C VAL A 130 10.61 -9.95 20.31
N ALA A 131 11.18 -10.48 21.40
CA ALA A 131 11.05 -9.89 22.72
C ALA A 131 11.29 -8.38 22.59
N PRO A 132 10.47 -7.52 23.21
CA PRO A 132 10.70 -6.09 23.17
C PRO A 132 12.10 -5.84 23.72
N SER A 133 13.06 -5.55 22.83
CA SER A 133 14.34 -5.01 23.25
C SER A 133 14.00 -3.72 23.97
N LYS A 134 14.29 -3.70 25.28
CA LYS A 134 14.14 -2.55 26.16
C LYS A 134 14.62 -1.29 25.41
N PRO A 135 13.92 -0.16 25.47
CA PRO A 135 14.42 1.08 24.89
C PRO A 135 15.64 1.52 25.72
N GLU A 136 16.81 1.00 25.38
CA GLU A 136 18.07 1.58 25.82
C GLU A 136 18.41 2.70 24.85
N CYS A 137 17.80 3.86 25.09
CA CYS A 137 18.33 5.15 24.65
C CYS A 137 17.59 6.25 25.42
N ALA A 138 18.02 6.46 26.67
CA ALA A 138 18.06 7.82 27.17
C ALA A 138 19.13 8.55 26.33
N PRO A 139 18.92 9.82 25.93
CA PRO A 139 19.98 10.60 25.28
C PRO A 139 21.15 10.68 26.26
N GLN A 140 22.21 9.93 25.98
CA GLN A 140 23.51 10.16 26.60
C GLN A 140 24.14 11.37 25.88
N PRO A 141 24.73 12.32 26.63
CA PRO A 141 25.23 13.56 26.06
C PRO A 141 26.29 13.28 24.99
N GLU A 142 26.19 14.07 23.92
CA GLU A 142 27.09 14.16 22.79
C GLU A 142 28.58 14.06 23.18
N GLN A 143 29.27 13.06 22.64
CA GLN A 143 30.70 13.13 22.36
C GLN A 143 30.85 13.45 20.88
N GLU A 144 31.30 14.66 20.59
CA GLU A 144 31.74 15.10 19.27
C GLU A 144 32.85 14.15 18.81
N ALA A 145 32.53 13.26 17.86
CA ALA A 145 33.54 12.51 17.14
C ALA A 145 34.07 13.43 16.03
N GLU A 146 35.27 13.92 16.27
CA GLU A 146 36.17 14.60 15.34
C GLU A 146 36.18 13.86 13.99
N ALA A 147 35.74 14.56 12.94
CA ALA A 147 35.81 14.08 11.57
C ALA A 147 37.22 14.36 11.04
N ASP A 148 38.08 13.36 11.06
CA ASP A 148 39.32 13.39 10.28
C ASP A 148 38.95 13.31 8.79
N ASP A 149 39.20 14.41 8.09
CA ASP A 149 39.12 14.54 6.64
C ASP A 149 40.05 13.51 5.96
N LEU A 150 39.46 12.49 5.35
CA LEU A 150 40.15 11.65 4.38
C LEU A 150 39.48 11.80 3.02
N GLU A 151 40.15 12.55 2.15
CA GLU A 151 40.00 12.52 0.70
C GLU A 151 39.92 11.07 0.21
N LEU A 152 38.87 10.76 -0.57
CA LEU A 152 38.84 9.58 -1.42
C LEU A 152 38.18 9.95 -2.74
N ASP A 153 39.03 9.91 -3.75
CA ASP A 153 38.85 10.34 -5.13
C ASP A 153 37.64 9.75 -5.87
N ALA A 154 37.31 10.49 -6.93
CA ALA A 154 36.40 10.16 -8.00
C ALA A 154 36.41 8.67 -8.43
N ASP A 155 35.22 8.09 -8.57
CA ASP A 155 34.79 7.58 -9.88
C ASP A 155 33.30 7.14 -9.85
N LEU A 156 32.51 7.80 -10.68
CA LEU A 156 31.10 7.51 -10.92
C LEU A 156 30.99 6.78 -12.27
N PRO A 157 30.50 5.54 -12.36
CA PRO A 157 29.91 5.05 -13.59
C PRO A 157 28.41 5.34 -13.59
N VAL A 158 28.07 6.26 -14.48
CA VAL A 158 26.72 6.59 -14.94
C VAL A 158 26.08 5.36 -15.58
N GLY A 159 24.82 5.09 -15.22
CA GLY A 159 23.91 4.30 -16.05
C GLY A 159 23.41 3.00 -15.43
N LEU A 160 22.20 3.04 -14.86
CA LEU A 160 21.14 2.06 -15.11
C LEU A 160 19.84 2.55 -14.45
N SER A 161 18.76 2.71 -15.23
CA SER A 161 17.40 2.90 -14.70
C SER A 161 16.97 1.72 -13.83
N PRO A 162 16.13 1.92 -12.78
CA PRO A 162 14.77 1.38 -12.92
C PRO A 162 13.68 2.18 -12.19
N ALA A 163 12.49 2.16 -12.77
CA ALA A 163 11.24 2.43 -12.06
C ALA A 163 11.13 1.51 -10.83
N LEU A 164 10.85 2.13 -9.68
CA LEU A 164 10.64 1.53 -8.34
C LEU A 164 11.52 0.31 -7.97
N ARG A 165 12.53 0.56 -7.13
CA ARG A 165 13.24 -0.49 -6.38
C ARG A 165 12.97 -0.33 -4.90
N LEU A 166 12.23 -1.28 -4.33
CA LEU A 166 12.24 -1.51 -2.87
C LEU A 166 13.56 -2.22 -2.54
N ARG A 167 14.49 -1.51 -1.88
CA ARG A 167 15.67 -2.17 -1.29
C ARG A 167 15.27 -2.73 0.07
N PRO A 168 15.36 -4.05 0.31
CA PRO A 168 15.31 -4.57 1.67
C PRO A 168 16.56 -4.10 2.41
N LEU A 169 16.37 -3.39 3.52
CA LEU A 169 17.47 -3.13 4.45
C LEU A 169 17.81 -4.43 5.15
N LEU A 170 19.02 -4.92 4.92
CA LEU A 170 19.64 -5.99 5.69
C LEU A 170 19.64 -5.58 7.17
N PHE A 171 18.83 -6.30 7.95
CA PHE A 171 18.81 -6.19 9.39
C PHE A 171 20.12 -6.77 9.93
N ASN A 172 20.86 -5.97 10.68
CA ASN A 172 22.11 -6.38 11.33
C ASN A 172 21.83 -7.63 12.19
N ARG A 173 22.46 -8.77 11.87
CA ARG A 173 22.41 -9.96 12.72
C ARG A 173 23.21 -9.65 14.00
N PRO A 174 22.65 -9.80 15.21
CA PRO A 174 23.48 -9.80 16.40
C PRO A 174 24.45 -10.99 16.32
N LYS A 175 25.75 -10.72 16.55
CA LYS A 175 26.79 -11.73 16.66
C LYS A 175 26.37 -12.74 17.73
N SER A 176 26.30 -14.03 17.38
CA SER A 176 26.20 -15.07 18.40
C SER A 176 27.54 -15.11 19.15
N LEU A 177 27.51 -14.82 20.45
CA LEU A 177 28.60 -15.25 21.32
C LEU A 177 28.55 -16.77 21.42
N ASN A 178 29.62 -17.42 20.96
CA ASN A 178 30.16 -18.67 21.50
C ASN A 178 31.65 -18.41 21.74
#